data_AF-A0A920G1N7-F1
#
_entry.id   AF-A0A920G1N7-F1
#
_cell.length_a   1.000
_cell.length_b   1.000
_cell.length_c   1.000
_cell.angle_alpha   90.00
_cell.angle_beta   90.00
_cell.angle_gamma   90.00
#
_symmetry.space_group_name_H-M   'P 1'
#
loop_
_entity.id
_entity.type
_entity.pdbx_description
1 polymer ?
#
loop_
_entity_poly.entity_id
_entity_poly.type
_entity_poly.pdbx_seq_one_letter_code
_entity_poly.pdbx_strand_id
1 'polypeptide(L)' 'MSVQLVLKSASHVFDDFGDNIEMIFDGDKCAHGIESTIVDVRSENIQILREGAITKDQIFKNLQN' A
#
# COMPACT_ATOMS: atom_id res chain seq x y z
N MET A 1 -1.33 -0.83 -23.72
CA MET A 1 -0.25 -1.00 -22.73
C MET A 1 -0.74 -0.33 -21.46
N SER A 2 -1.48 -1.08 -20.64
CA SER A 2 -2.08 -0.55 -19.42
C SER A 2 -1.06 -0.68 -18.30
N VAL A 3 -0.48 0.43 -17.87
CA VAL A 3 0.36 0.44 -16.67
C VAL A 3 -0.59 0.42 -15.48
N GLN A 4 -0.95 -0.78 -15.01
CA GLN A 4 -1.79 -0.94 -13.83
C GLN A 4 -0.90 -0.80 -12.59
N LEU A 5 -0.82 0.42 -12.05
CA LEU A 5 0.15 0.75 -10.99
C LEU A 5 -0.12 0.05 -9.64
N VAL A 6 -1.33 -0.47 -9.40
CA VAL A 6 -1.68 -1.17 -8.14
C VAL A 6 -2.94 -2.03 -8.30
N LEU A 7 -2.93 -3.22 -7.68
CA LEU A 7 -4.07 -4.13 -7.60
C LEU A 7 -5.04 -3.63 -6.53
N LYS A 8 -6.23 -3.20 -6.95
CA LYS A 8 -7.24 -2.56 -6.07
C LYS A 8 -8.58 -3.28 -6.09
N SER A 9 -8.71 -4.32 -6.91
CA SER A 9 -9.92 -5.13 -7.09
C SER A 9 -9.51 -6.54 -7.52
N ALA A 10 -10.40 -7.51 -7.31
CA ALA A 10 -10.21 -8.89 -7.78
C ALA A 10 -10.00 -8.96 -9.30
N SER A 11 -10.64 -8.09 -10.09
CA SER A 11 -10.45 -8.05 -11.54
C SER A 11 -9.00 -7.72 -11.93
N HIS A 12 -8.35 -6.76 -11.25
CA HIS A 12 -6.93 -6.48 -11.54
C HIS A 12 -6.04 -7.67 -11.19
N VAL A 13 -6.37 -8.42 -10.13
CA VAL A 13 -5.63 -9.63 -9.76
C VAL A 13 -5.76 -10.70 -10.84
N PHE A 14 -6.97 -10.88 -11.39
CA PHE A 14 -7.19 -11.82 -12.48
C PHE A 14 -6.47 -11.38 -13.77
N ASP A 15 -6.48 -10.08 -14.10
CA ASP A 15 -5.79 -9.55 -15.28
C ASP A 15 -4.27 -9.78 -15.22
N ASP A 16 -3.68 -9.67 -14.02
CA ASP A 16 -2.23 -9.83 -13.82
C ASP A 16 -1.79 -11.30 -13.68
N PHE A 17 -2.57 -12.12 -12.96
CA PHE A 17 -2.16 -13.49 -12.61
C PHE A 17 -2.88 -14.58 -13.41
N GLY A 18 -4.08 -14.31 -13.93
CA GLY A 18 -4.91 -15.27 -14.66
C GLY A 18 -5.06 -16.61 -13.94
N ASP A 19 -4.87 -17.70 -14.68
CA ASP A 19 -4.99 -19.07 -14.18
C ASP A 19 -3.74 -19.56 -13.40
N ASN A 20 -2.75 -18.69 -13.14
CA ASN A 20 -1.55 -19.08 -12.37
C ASN A 20 -1.79 -19.13 -10.85
N ILE A 21 -2.99 -18.76 -10.39
CA ILE A 21 -3.39 -18.77 -8.98
C ILE A 21 -4.66 -19.60 -8.82
N GLU A 22 -4.69 -20.43 -7.78
CA GLU A 22 -5.79 -21.40 -7.55
C GLU A 22 -7.11 -20.71 -7.19
N MET A 23 -7.06 -19.51 -6.61
CA MET A 23 -8.22 -18.81 -6.07
C MET A 23 -7.98 -17.30 -5.95
N ILE A 24 -9.04 -16.53 -6.17
CA ILE A 24 -9.09 -15.08 -5.89
C ILE A 24 -10.26 -14.82 -4.94
N PHE A 25 -10.01 -14.10 -3.86
CA PHE A 25 -11.06 -13.59 -2.99
C PHE A 25 -11.48 -12.19 -3.45
N ASP A 26 -12.75 -12.04 -3.83
CA ASP A 26 -13.32 -10.74 -4.17
C ASP A 26 -13.88 -10.06 -2.91
N GLY A 27 -13.17 -9.01 -2.47
CA GLY A 27 -13.47 -8.24 -1.26
C GLY A 27 -13.81 -6.78 -1.58
N ASP A 28 -14.41 -6.53 -2.74
CA ASP A 28 -14.68 -5.19 -3.28
C ASP A 28 -13.41 -4.37 -3.55
N LYS A 29 -13.58 -3.08 -3.88
CA LYS A 29 -12.47 -2.16 -4.12
C LYS A 29 -11.76 -1.76 -2.83
N CYS A 30 -10.43 -1.74 -2.85
CA CYS A 30 -9.63 -1.27 -1.72
C CYS A 30 -9.98 0.20 -1.38
N ALA A 31 -10.20 0.48 -0.09
CA ALA A 31 -10.64 1.80 0.37
C ALA A 31 -9.64 2.94 0.08
N HIS A 32 -8.33 2.71 0.33
CA HIS A 32 -7.29 3.70 0.06
C HIS A 32 -6.65 3.52 -1.32
N GLY A 33 -6.52 2.27 -1.77
CA GLY A 33 -5.98 1.94 -3.08
C GLY A 33 -4.55 2.44 -3.32
N ILE A 34 -3.78 2.66 -2.26
CA ILE A 34 -2.36 3.00 -2.31
C ILE A 34 -1.62 2.14 -1.29
N GLU A 35 -0.33 1.94 -1.50
CA GLU A 35 0.50 1.14 -0.63
C GLU A 35 0.69 1.78 0.75
N SER A 36 1.12 0.97 1.71
CA SER A 36 1.40 1.42 3.07
C SER A 36 2.58 2.39 3.14
N THR A 37 2.51 3.31 4.09
CA THR A 37 3.63 4.16 4.50
C THR A 37 4.69 3.28 5.18
N ILE A 38 5.95 3.40 4.76
CA ILE A 38 7.08 2.67 5.36
C ILE A 38 7.94 3.68 6.12
N VAL A 39 8.18 3.41 7.39
CA VAL A 39 9.00 4.25 8.28
C VAL A 39 10.13 3.42 8.84
N ASP A 40 11.35 3.94 8.74
CA ASP A 40 12.53 3.43 9.42
C ASP A 40 12.67 4.08 10.79
N VAL A 41 12.67 3.24 11.83
CA VAL A 41 12.78 3.63 13.24
C VAL A 41 14.00 3.00 13.92
N ARG A 42 14.95 2.47 13.15
CA ARG A 42 16.15 1.80 13.69
C ARG A 42 17.15 2.77 14.32
N SER A 43 17.08 4.05 13.97
CA SER A 43 17.95 5.11 14.49
C SER A 43 17.13 6.21 15.15
N GLU A 44 17.79 7.04 15.95
CA GLU A 44 17.20 8.25 16.55
C GLU A 44 16.59 9.19 15.49
N ASN A 45 17.09 9.16 14.26
CA ASN A 45 16.52 9.90 13.15
C ASN A 45 15.49 9.03 12.39
N ILE A 46 14.21 9.31 12.61
CA ILE A 46 13.11 8.63 11.92
C ILE A 46 13.06 9.07 10.45
N GLN A 47 13.02 8.10 9.54
CA GLN A 47 12.96 8.35 8.10
C GLN A 47 11.74 7.69 7.46
N ILE A 48 11.05 8.41 6.57
CA ILE A 48 9.97 7.83 5.75
C ILE A 48 10.61 7.29 4.48
N LEU A 49 10.54 5.97 4.29
CA LEU A 49 11.09 5.26 3.13
C LEU A 49 10.10 5.23 1.96
N ARG A 50 8.80 5.26 2.25
CA ARG A 50 7.73 5.35 1.25
C ARG A 50 6.53 6.05 1.84
N GLU A 51 6.01 7.04 1.13
CA GLU A 51 4.74 7.69 1.45
C GLU A 51 3.56 6.80 1.07
N GLY A 52 2.55 6.75 1.93
CA GLY A 52 1.35 5.94 1.74
C GLY A 52 0.14 6.61 2.38
N ALA A 53 -0.84 5.83 2.82
CA ALA A 53 -2.08 6.36 3.40
C ALA A 53 -1.90 7.16 4.71
N ILE A 54 -0.80 6.92 5.44
CA ILE A 54 -0.48 7.66 6.66
C ILE A 54 0.52 8.76 6.31
N THR A 55 0.15 10.01 6.55
CA THR A 55 0.99 11.15 6.19
C THR A 55 2.13 11.37 7.19
N LYS A 56 3.18 12.03 6.73
CA LYS A 56 4.26 12.55 7.57
C LYS A 56 3.74 13.27 8.81
N ASP A 57 2.78 14.18 8.65
CA ASP A 57 2.23 14.96 9.77
C ASP A 57 1.53 14.08 10.81
N GLN A 58 0.80 13.04 10.38
CA GLN A 58 0.17 12.09 11.31
C GLN A 58 1.21 11.30 12.12
N ILE A 59 2.35 10.96 11.51
CA ILE A 59 3.45 10.26 12.17
C ILE A 59 4.14 11.18 13.17
N PHE A 60 4.62 12.34 12.72
CA PHE A 60 5.40 13.24 13.57
C PHE A 60 4.58 13.94 14.66
N LYS A 61 3.25 14.10 14.49
CA LYS A 61 2.37 14.60 15.56
C LYS A 61 2.44 13.76 16.84
N ASN A 62 2.61 12.45 16.72
CA ASN A 62 2.62 11.54 17.87
C ASN A 62 4.03 11.26 18.42
N LEU A 63 5.07 11.82 17.78
CA LEU A 63 6.47 11.62 18.16
C LEU A 63 7.11 12.88 18.79
N GLN A 64 6.33 13.97 18.95
CA GLN A 64 6.76 15.15 19.71
C GLN A 64 6.68 14.87 21.21
N ASN A 65 7.72 14.22 21.75
CA ASN A 65 8.06 14.25 23.17
C ASN A 65 9.23 15.21 23.39
#